data_AF-A0A919W0C0-F1
#
_entry.id   AF-A0A919W0C0-F1
#
_cell.length_a   1.000
_cell.length_b   1.000
_cell.length_c   1.000
_cell.angle_alpha   90.00
_cell.angle_beta   90.00
_cell.angle_gamma   90.00
#
_symmetry.space_group_name_H-M   'P 1'
#
loop_
_entity.id
_entity.type
_entity.pdbx_description
1 polymer ?
#
loop_
_entity_poly.entity_id
_entity_poly.type
_entity_poly.pdbx_seq_one_letter_code
_entity_poly.pdbx_strand_id
1 'polypeptide(L)'
;MEVEAEFPTADVVSIARHLPTRGISSYLHVGPPPAHPGQAQTFMVEVVVRRGGQERRVSAGGRDIYAFSAPLAGEAVTRILDGRTAATGLVTAGTAFDAGDFLRALPLDHLAL
;
A
#
# COMPACT_ATOMS: atom_id res chain seq x y z
N MET A 1 0.97 -17.94 3.53
CA MET A 1 1.23 -17.54 2.14
C MET A 1 2.75 -17.51 2.01
N GLU A 2 3.33 -18.38 1.18
CA GLU A 2 4.78 -18.61 1.10
C GLU A 2 5.42 -17.69 0.06
N VAL A 3 6.27 -16.77 0.49
CA VAL A 3 6.87 -15.77 -0.41
C VAL A 3 8.00 -16.41 -1.21
N GLU A 4 7.83 -16.56 -2.52
CA GLU A 4 8.73 -17.38 -3.36
C GLU A 4 9.86 -16.59 -4.04
N ALA A 5 9.76 -15.27 -4.19
CA ALA A 5 10.82 -14.48 -4.83
C ALA A 5 10.85 -13.00 -4.40
N GLU A 6 12.06 -12.45 -4.28
CA GLU A 6 12.26 -11.00 -4.27
C GLU A 6 11.93 -10.44 -5.66
N PHE A 7 11.03 -9.46 -5.71
CA PHE A 7 10.56 -8.87 -6.95
C PHE A 7 10.37 -7.36 -6.75
N PRO A 8 11.36 -6.54 -7.14
CA PRO A 8 11.26 -5.09 -7.05
C PRO A 8 10.18 -4.55 -7.98
N THR A 9 9.27 -3.71 -7.46
CA THR A 9 8.30 -2.98 -8.28
C THR A 9 8.50 -1.47 -8.16
N ALA A 10 7.61 -0.68 -8.76
CA ALA A 10 7.69 0.79 -8.73
C ALA A 10 7.52 1.38 -7.31
N ASP A 11 6.99 0.59 -6.38
CA ASP A 11 6.89 0.93 -4.96
C ASP A 11 8.27 1.16 -4.32
N VAL A 12 9.31 0.42 -4.71
CA VAL A 12 10.68 0.61 -4.22
C VAL A 12 11.18 2.03 -4.51
N VAL A 13 10.95 2.52 -5.73
CA VAL A 13 11.34 3.88 -6.14
C VAL A 13 10.54 4.93 -5.37
N SER A 14 9.24 4.67 -5.18
CA SER A 14 8.38 5.56 -4.40
C SER A 14 8.84 5.61 -2.95
N ILE A 15 9.06 4.48 -2.29
CA ILE A 15 9.51 4.43 -0.89
C ILE A 15 10.87 5.11 -0.72
N ALA A 16 11.84 4.81 -1.59
CA ALA A 16 13.19 5.39 -1.53
C ALA A 16 13.19 6.92 -1.65
N ARG A 17 12.22 7.49 -2.38
CA ARG A 17 12.07 8.94 -2.53
C ARG A 17 11.56 9.63 -1.26
N HIS A 18 10.82 8.94 -0.39
CA HIS A 18 10.13 9.55 0.75
C HIS A 18 10.73 9.16 2.10
N LEU A 19 11.38 8.00 2.18
CA LEU A 19 11.96 7.50 3.42
C LEU A 19 13.48 7.32 3.27
N PRO A 20 14.30 7.95 4.12
CA PRO A 20 15.74 7.72 4.13
C PRO A 20 16.02 6.33 4.73
N THR A 21 16.04 5.32 3.86
CA THR A 21 16.25 3.92 4.23
C THR A 21 17.57 3.39 3.66
N ARG A 22 18.25 2.51 4.41
CA ARG A 22 19.50 1.86 3.95
C ARG A 22 19.26 0.72 2.96
N GLY A 23 18.06 0.16 2.92
CA GLY A 23 17.67 -0.93 2.04
C GLY A 23 16.15 -1.07 1.99
N ILE A 24 15.65 -1.51 0.83
CA ILE A 24 14.25 -1.80 0.58
C ILE A 24 14.23 -3.13 -0.15
N SER A 25 13.47 -4.09 0.39
CA SER A 25 13.20 -5.36 -0.27
C SER A 25 11.70 -5.47 -0.49
N SER A 26 11.33 -5.86 -1.70
CA SER A 26 9.94 -6.11 -2.10
C SER A 26 9.83 -7.56 -2.49
N TYR A 27 8.79 -8.21 -2.01
CA TYR A 27 8.54 -9.60 -2.30
C TYR A 27 7.12 -9.78 -2.79
N LEU A 28 6.94 -10.69 -3.74
CA LEU A 28 5.64 -11.06 -4.26
C LEU A 28 5.43 -12.56 -4.08
N HIS A 29 4.21 -12.94 -3.74
CA HIS A 29 3.80 -14.33 -3.77
C HIS A 29 3.51 -14.76 -5.20
N VAL A 30 4.26 -15.74 -5.71
CA VAL A 30 4.11 -16.27 -7.07
C VAL A 30 3.34 -17.60 -7.04
N GLY A 31 2.16 -17.59 -6.43
CA GLY A 31 1.28 -18.76 -6.44
C GLY A 31 0.54 -18.94 -7.76
N PRO A 32 -0.05 -20.13 -8.02
CA PRO A 32 -0.89 -20.35 -9.20
C PRO A 32 -2.07 -19.37 -9.20
N PRO A 33 -2.48 -18.86 -10.38
CA PRO A 33 -3.66 -17.99 -10.47
C PRO A 33 -4.91 -18.73 -9.99
N PRO A 34 -5.92 -18.02 -9.47
CA PRO A 34 -7.15 -18.63 -8.99
C PRO A 34 -7.81 -19.50 -10.09
N ALA A 35 -8.29 -20.68 -9.70
CA ALA A 35 -8.75 -21.70 -10.64
C ALA A 35 -10.01 -21.31 -11.44
N HIS A 36 -10.78 -20.31 -11.00
CA HIS A 36 -12.01 -19.87 -11.64
C HIS A 36 -12.11 -18.33 -11.71
N PRO A 37 -12.60 -17.76 -12.82
CA PRO A 37 -12.93 -16.35 -12.89
C PRO A 37 -14.00 -16.01 -11.84
N GLY A 38 -13.74 -15.02 -10.99
CA GLY A 38 -14.65 -14.63 -9.89
C GLY A 38 -14.33 -15.26 -8.52
N GLN A 39 -13.30 -16.10 -8.39
CA GLN A 39 -12.72 -16.35 -7.08
C GLN A 39 -12.13 -15.04 -6.57
N ALA A 40 -12.71 -14.52 -5.48
CA ALA A 40 -12.24 -13.32 -4.81
C ALA A 40 -10.73 -13.41 -4.62
N GLN A 41 -9.98 -12.54 -5.29
CA GLN A 41 -8.53 -12.49 -5.15
C GLN A 41 -8.25 -12.01 -3.74
N THR A 42 -7.99 -12.96 -2.84
CA THR A 42 -7.50 -12.64 -1.51
C THR A 42 -6.13 -12.03 -1.68
N PHE A 43 -5.90 -10.89 -1.04
CA PHE A 43 -4.60 -10.26 -1.02
C PHE A 43 -4.16 -10.01 0.42
N MET A 44 -2.86 -9.92 0.60
CA MET A 44 -2.23 -9.51 1.85
C MET A 44 -1.03 -8.66 1.47
N VAL A 45 -0.89 -7.52 2.15
CA VAL A 45 0.29 -6.68 2.13
C VAL A 45 0.81 -6.62 3.55
N GLU A 46 2.08 -6.98 3.74
CA GLU A 46 2.77 -6.84 5.00
C GLU A 46 3.92 -5.84 4.82
N VAL A 47 4.01 -4.88 5.73
CA VAL A 47 5.09 -3.89 5.76
C VAL A 47 5.86 -4.07 7.05
N VAL A 48 7.16 -4.31 6.91
CA VAL A 48 8.09 -4.41 8.05
C VAL A 48 9.09 -3.27 7.97
N VAL A 49 9.16 -2.46 9.03
CA VAL A 49 10.11 -1.36 9.14
C VAL A 49 11.09 -1.66 10.27
N ARG A 50 12.38 -1.62 9.95
CA ARG A 50 13.46 -1.81 10.92
C ARG A 50 14.26 -0.53 11.09
N ARG A 51 14.51 -0.12 12.33
CA ARG A 51 15.36 1.03 12.66
C ARG A 51 16.14 0.75 13.93
N GLY A 52 17.47 0.64 13.80
CA GLY A 52 18.33 0.20 14.90
C GLY A 52 17.95 -1.22 15.32
N GLY A 53 17.71 -1.43 16.63
CA GLY A 53 17.25 -2.71 17.18
C GLY A 53 15.73 -2.89 17.26
N GLN A 54 14.93 -1.99 16.68
CA GLN A 54 13.47 -2.08 16.70
C GLN A 54 12.90 -2.54 15.35
N GLU A 55 11.90 -3.41 15.41
CA GLU A 55 11.07 -3.83 14.27
C GLU A 55 9.61 -3.44 14.53
N ARG A 56 8.95 -2.88 13.51
CA ARG A 56 7.50 -2.65 13.49
C ARG A 56 6.92 -3.35 12.27
N ARG A 57 5.73 -3.92 12.43
CA ARG A 57 5.04 -4.69 11.40
C ARG A 57 3.58 -4.28 11.36
N VAL A 58 3.07 -4.08 10.16
CA VAL A 58 1.66 -3.79 9.88
C VAL A 58 1.24 -4.69 8.72
N SER A 59 0.03 -5.23 8.78
CA SER A 59 -0.55 -5.99 7.70
C SER A 59 -1.94 -5.50 7.33
N ALA A 60 -2.23 -5.55 6.03
CA ALA A 60 -3.52 -5.23 5.46
C ALA A 60 -3.89 -6.32 4.46
N GLY A 61 -5.09 -6.86 4.57
CA GLY A 61 -5.55 -7.90 3.66
C GLY A 61 -7.05 -7.88 3.49
N GLY A 62 -7.51 -8.58 2.47
CA GLY A 62 -8.93 -8.60 2.15
C GLY A 62 -9.22 -9.49 0.96
N ARG A 63 -10.47 -9.44 0.54
CA ARG A 63 -10.96 -10.03 -0.70
C ARG A 63 -11.11 -8.92 -1.71
N ASP A 64 -10.85 -9.21 -2.98
CA ASP A 64 -11.02 -8.25 -4.07
C ASP A 64 -10.10 -7.03 -3.93
N ILE A 65 -8.96 -7.09 -4.62
CA ILE A 65 -7.97 -6.00 -4.67
C ILE A 65 -8.57 -4.68 -5.18
N TYR A 66 -9.65 -4.71 -5.96
CA TYR A 66 -10.31 -3.50 -6.44
C TYR A 66 -11.23 -2.90 -5.40
N ALA A 67 -11.90 -3.73 -4.59
CA ALA A 67 -12.66 -3.24 -3.43
C ALA A 67 -11.74 -2.50 -2.43
N PHE A 68 -10.45 -2.87 -2.34
CA PHE A 68 -9.49 -2.17 -1.49
C PHE A 68 -8.84 -0.95 -2.16
N SER A 69 -8.47 -1.06 -3.45
CA SER A 69 -7.81 0.04 -4.17
C SER A 69 -8.75 1.15 -4.64
N ALA A 70 -10.03 0.86 -4.86
CA ALA A 70 -11.01 1.87 -5.27
C ALA A 70 -11.24 2.94 -4.20
N PRO A 71 -11.43 2.63 -2.90
CA PRO A 71 -11.50 3.64 -1.85
C PRO A 71 -10.24 4.51 -1.75
N LEU A 72 -9.05 3.94 -1.96
CA LEU A 72 -7.80 4.70 -1.98
C LEU A 72 -7.82 5.75 -3.09
N ALA A 73 -8.19 5.35 -4.31
CA ALA A 73 -8.27 6.27 -5.44
C ALA A 73 -9.38 7.32 -5.25
N GLY A 74 -10.54 6.90 -4.75
CA GLY A 74 -11.68 7.78 -4.48
C GLY A 74 -11.39 8.84 -3.43
N GLU A 75 -10.73 8.47 -2.33
CA GLU A 75 -10.33 9.43 -1.28
C GLU A 75 -9.30 10.44 -1.82
N ALA A 76 -8.33 9.99 -2.61
CA ALA A 76 -7.37 10.89 -3.25
C ALA A 76 -8.05 11.91 -4.16
N VAL A 77 -8.97 11.46 -5.02
CA VAL A 77 -9.76 12.35 -5.89
C VAL A 77 -10.59 13.33 -5.06
N THR A 78 -11.25 12.85 -4.01
CA THR A 78 -12.07 13.68 -3.13
C THR A 78 -11.23 14.78 -2.47
N ARG A 79 -10.07 14.46 -1.91
CA ARG A 79 -9.14 15.45 -1.32
C ARG A 79 -8.65 16.46 -2.34
N ILE A 80 -8.36 16.04 -3.57
CA ILE A 80 -7.94 16.94 -4.65
C ILE A 80 -9.06 17.94 -4.96
N LEU A 81 -10.29 17.45 -5.15
CA LEU A 81 -11.45 18.30 -5.47
C LEU A 81 -11.83 19.25 -4.33
N ASP A 82 -11.65 18.82 -3.08
CA ASP A 82 -11.89 19.64 -1.89
C ASP A 82 -10.77 20.68 -1.62
N GLY A 83 -9.69 20.69 -2.41
CA GLY A 83 -8.53 21.55 -2.18
C GLY A 83 -7.69 21.15 -0.97
N ARG A 84 -7.81 19.91 -0.47
CA ARG A 84 -7.05 19.33 0.65
C ARG A 84 -5.65 18.85 0.24
N THR A 85 -5.10 19.37 -0.86
CA THR A 85 -3.72 19.13 -1.27
C THR A 85 -3.11 20.42 -1.81
N ALA A 86 -1.85 20.67 -1.44
CA ALA A 86 -1.06 21.80 -1.95
C ALA A 86 -0.15 21.39 -3.13
N ALA A 87 -0.18 20.12 -3.52
CA ALA A 87 0.70 19.60 -4.56
C ALA A 87 0.20 19.98 -5.96
N THR A 88 1.12 20.46 -6.80
CA THR A 88 0.87 20.76 -8.22
C THR A 88 1.77 19.90 -9.09
N GLY A 89 1.27 19.42 -10.24
CA GLY A 89 2.03 18.57 -11.15
C GLY A 89 1.97 17.09 -10.77
N LEU A 90 3.04 16.34 -11.05
CA LEU A 90 3.11 14.90 -10.80
C LEU A 90 3.74 14.61 -9.44
N VAL A 91 2.95 14.05 -8.53
CA VAL A 91 3.39 13.62 -7.19
C VAL A 91 2.78 12.27 -6.82
N THR A 92 3.39 11.57 -5.86
CA THR A 92 2.81 10.36 -5.27
C THR A 92 1.78 10.74 -4.21
N ALA A 93 0.89 9.81 -3.87
CA ALA A 93 -0.05 9.99 -2.75
C ALA A 93 0.67 10.24 -1.41
N GLY A 94 1.80 9.56 -1.17
CA GLY A 94 2.59 9.73 0.06
C GLY A 94 3.30 11.09 0.17
N THR A 95 3.49 11.83 -0.94
CA THR A 95 3.87 13.25 -0.90
C THR A 95 2.64 14.14 -0.75
N ALA A 96 1.56 13.83 -1.46
CA ALA A 96 0.41 14.71 -1.58
C ALA A 96 -0.46 14.79 -0.33
N PHE A 97 -0.46 13.77 0.51
CA PHE A 97 -1.36 13.62 1.66
C PHE A 97 -0.63 13.13 2.91
N ASP A 98 -1.15 13.50 4.09
CA ASP A 98 -0.74 12.89 5.35
C ASP A 98 -1.22 11.43 5.40
N ALA A 99 -0.29 10.48 5.54
CA ALA A 99 -0.60 9.05 5.43
C ALA A 99 -1.53 8.55 6.55
N GLY A 100 -1.34 9.02 7.78
CA GLY A 100 -2.13 8.58 8.92
C GLY A 100 -3.58 9.04 8.80
N ASP A 101 -3.78 10.30 8.41
CA ASP A 101 -5.09 10.88 8.14
C ASP A 101 -5.78 10.24 6.94
N PHE A 102 -5.02 10.01 5.87
CA PHE A 102 -5.53 9.35 4.67
C PHE A 102 -6.04 7.94 4.97
N LEU A 103 -5.25 7.11 5.64
CA LEU A 103 -5.62 5.72 5.94
C LEU A 103 -6.80 5.63 6.92
N ARG A 104 -6.91 6.55 7.89
CA ARG A 104 -8.04 6.63 8.83
C ARG A 104 -9.36 7.01 8.16
N ALA A 105 -9.32 7.72 7.03
CA ALA A 105 -10.53 8.12 6.30
C ALA A 105 -11.15 6.98 5.49
N LEU A 106 -10.41 5.89 5.29
CA LEU A 106 -10.86 4.77 4.46
C LEU A 106 -11.71 3.79 5.29
N PRO A 107 -12.73 3.16 4.68
CA PRO A 107 -13.56 2.14 5.32
C PRO A 107 -12.80 0.80 5.36
N LEU A 108 -11.60 0.78 5.93
CA LEU A 108 -10.75 -0.40 5.98
C LEU A 108 -10.98 -1.15 7.30
N ASP A 109 -12.01 -1.99 7.30
CA ASP A 109 -12.36 -2.88 8.43
C ASP A 109 -11.27 -3.94 8.74
N HIS A 110 -10.20 -4.00 7.95
CA HIS A 110 -9.15 -5.03 8.00
C HIS A 110 -7.72 -4.50 8.21
N LEU A 111 -7.56 -3.25 8.66
CA LEU A 111 -6.25 -2.73 9.05
C LEU A 111 -5.89 -3.17 10.48
N ALA A 112 -4.85 -3.99 10.62
CA ALA A 112 -4.19 -4.26 11.91
C ALA A 112 -2.91 -3.41 11.98
N LEU A 113 -2.98 -2.31 12.74
CA LEU A 113 -1.87 -1.38 12.99
C LEU A 113 -1.10 -1.71 14.27
#